data_AF-A0A482RJW9-F1
#
_entry.id   AF-A0A482RJW9-F1
#
_cell.length_a   1.000
_cell.length_b   1.000
_cell.length_c   1.000
_cell.angle_alpha   90.00
_cell.angle_beta   90.00
_cell.angle_gamma   90.00
#
_symmetry.space_group_name_H-M   'P 1'
#
loop_
_entity.id
_entity.type
_entity.pdbx_description
1 polymer ?
#
loop_
_entity_poly.entity_id
_entity_poly.type
_entity_poly.pdbx_seq_one_letter_code
_entity_poly.pdbx_strand_id
1 'polypeptide(L)'
;SVVPTTTSSRILRSSGARASRSRLAAMLRTTTQMHGTILDAHAADISQYLASLQPAAVDVEVRSLCLNKDDEDGVRLLQHALLYFAHELRAGRRFDLTQAQLQLLLQIYQDVVVSCPQLQPAAAACRRAQEGDALRLSSMLDQGLCLVATFLGQ
;
A
#
# COMPACT_ATOMS: atom_id res chain seq x y z
N SER A 1 -0.18 46.76 46.34
CA SER A 1 -0.58 46.12 45.07
C SER A 1 0.67 45.68 44.33
N VAL A 2 0.98 44.39 44.23
CA VAL A 2 0.51 43.34 43.31
C VAL A 2 1.72 42.91 42.45
N VAL A 3 2.16 41.68 42.68
CA VAL A 3 2.94 40.79 41.78
C VAL A 3 1.93 39.72 41.30
N PRO A 4 2.09 38.94 40.21
CA PRO A 4 3.04 38.95 39.09
C PRO A 4 2.36 39.03 37.70
N THR A 5 3.19 39.29 36.69
CA THR A 5 2.94 39.07 35.24
C THR A 5 2.69 37.61 34.91
N THR A 6 1.49 37.30 34.41
CA THR A 6 1.14 36.00 33.81
C THR A 6 1.55 35.99 32.33
N THR A 7 2.60 35.22 32.04
CA THR A 7 3.00 34.77 30.71
C THR A 7 1.86 34.01 30.05
N SER A 8 1.12 34.67 29.16
CA SER A 8 0.07 34.03 28.35
C SER A 8 0.71 33.46 27.08
N SER A 9 1.25 32.24 27.22
CA SER A 9 1.68 31.41 26.09
C SER A 9 0.47 31.12 25.21
N ARG A 10 0.39 31.85 24.09
CA ARG A 10 -0.66 31.68 23.09
C ARG A 10 -0.37 30.40 22.31
N ILE A 11 -0.89 29.29 22.81
CA ILE A 11 -1.05 28.03 22.07
C ILE A 11 -1.96 28.35 20.87
N LEU A 12 -1.35 28.57 19.71
CA LEU A 12 -2.05 28.67 18.43
C LEU A 12 -2.49 27.26 18.04
N ARG A 13 -3.80 27.03 18.21
CA ARG A 13 -4.53 25.86 17.76
C ARG A 13 -4.43 25.72 16.23
N SER A 14 -3.89 24.58 15.80
CA SER A 14 -4.41 23.71 14.75
C SER A 14 -5.38 24.33 13.73
N SER A 15 -4.83 24.80 12.61
CA SER A 15 -5.52 24.80 11.30
C SER A 15 -4.48 25.10 10.22
N GLY A 16 -4.09 24.09 9.41
CA GLY A 16 -3.35 24.35 8.16
C GLY A 16 -2.18 23.44 7.82
N ALA A 17 -1.72 22.56 8.71
CA ALA A 17 -0.82 21.48 8.29
C ALA A 17 -1.68 20.30 7.85
N ARG A 18 -2.12 20.26 6.58
CA ARG A 18 -2.28 18.96 5.91
C ARG A 18 -0.95 18.26 6.17
N ALA A 19 -0.92 17.27 7.07
CA ALA A 19 0.28 16.49 7.37
C ALA A 19 0.94 16.22 6.02
N SER A 20 2.17 16.69 5.84
CA SER A 20 2.92 16.61 4.59
C SER A 20 2.86 15.18 4.11
N ARG A 21 1.91 14.89 3.22
CA ARG A 21 1.61 13.53 2.81
C ARG A 21 2.88 12.97 2.19
N SER A 22 3.18 11.73 2.52
CA SER A 22 4.42 11.07 2.11
C SER A 22 4.64 11.14 0.60
N ARG A 23 5.89 10.88 0.18
CA ARG A 23 6.19 10.85 -1.24
C ARG A 23 5.42 9.74 -1.95
N LEU A 24 5.17 8.60 -1.28
CA LEU A 24 4.26 7.56 -1.75
C LEU A 24 2.85 8.11 -2.02
N ALA A 25 2.29 8.87 -1.06
CA ALA A 25 0.98 9.49 -1.24
C ALA A 25 0.96 10.48 -2.42
N ALA A 26 2.04 11.24 -2.64
CA ALA A 26 2.15 12.13 -3.79
C ALA A 26 2.13 11.34 -5.11
N MET A 27 2.92 10.27 -5.21
CA MET A 27 2.98 9.41 -6.41
C MET A 27 1.63 8.74 -6.69
N LEU A 28 0.96 8.21 -5.67
CA LEU A 28 -0.37 7.60 -5.82
C LEU A 28 -1.43 8.58 -6.33
N ARG A 29 -1.36 9.87 -5.94
CA ARG A 29 -2.28 10.91 -6.44
C ARG A 29 -2.03 11.26 -7.89
N THR A 30 -0.77 11.37 -8.29
CA THR A 30 -0.40 11.72 -9.67
C THR A 30 -0.85 10.63 -10.64
N THR A 31 -0.66 9.36 -10.28
CA THR A 31 -1.06 8.21 -11.11
C THR A 31 -2.56 8.17 -11.38
N THR A 32 -3.39 8.61 -10.44
CA THR A 32 -4.86 8.53 -10.58
C THR A 32 -5.47 9.77 -11.22
N GLN A 33 -4.85 10.94 -11.09
CA GLN A 33 -5.30 12.16 -11.76
C GLN A 33 -5.14 12.12 -13.28
N MET A 34 -4.18 11.36 -13.80
CA MET A 34 -3.89 11.37 -15.24
C MET A 34 -4.74 10.40 -16.07
N HIS A 35 -5.11 9.20 -15.58
CA HIS A 35 -5.71 8.20 -16.47
C HIS A 35 -6.77 7.24 -15.90
N GLY A 36 -7.14 7.26 -14.61
CA GLY A 36 -8.13 6.31 -14.06
C GLY A 36 -7.71 4.82 -14.06
N THR A 37 -6.73 4.46 -14.87
CA THR A 37 -5.99 3.20 -14.91
C THR A 37 -4.53 3.45 -14.53
N ILE A 38 -3.94 2.51 -13.80
CA ILE A 38 -2.52 2.57 -13.43
C ILE A 38 -1.72 2.14 -14.65
N LEU A 39 -0.93 3.05 -15.21
CA LEU A 39 0.01 2.73 -16.28
C LEU A 39 1.23 2.00 -15.72
N ASP A 40 1.77 1.05 -16.47
CA ASP A 40 2.97 0.28 -16.09
C ASP A 40 4.15 1.18 -15.70
N ALA A 41 4.35 2.31 -16.39
CA ALA A 41 5.41 3.25 -16.07
C ALA A 41 5.28 3.85 -14.66
N HIS A 42 4.06 4.24 -14.27
CA HIS A 42 3.81 4.78 -12.94
C HIS A 42 3.90 3.71 -11.84
N ALA A 43 3.47 2.49 -12.14
CA ALA A 43 3.66 1.36 -11.24
C ALA A 43 5.16 1.06 -11.04
N ALA A 44 5.95 1.11 -12.11
CA ALA A 44 7.41 0.94 -12.04
C ALA A 44 8.08 2.03 -11.20
N ASP A 45 7.67 3.30 -11.35
CA ASP A 45 8.18 4.40 -10.53
C ASP A 45 7.90 4.18 -9.03
N ILE A 46 6.67 3.80 -8.68
CA ILE A 46 6.28 3.51 -7.28
C ILE A 46 7.06 2.31 -6.75
N SER A 47 7.18 1.24 -7.54
CA SER A 47 7.93 0.03 -7.17
C SER A 47 9.41 0.31 -6.97
N GLN A 48 10.02 1.13 -7.84
CA GLN A 48 11.41 1.56 -7.69
C GLN A 48 11.61 2.45 -6.47
N TYR A 49 10.68 3.37 -6.21
CA TYR A 49 10.71 4.20 -5.02
C TYR A 49 10.66 3.34 -3.74
N LEU A 50 9.67 2.45 -3.62
CA LEU A 50 9.53 1.59 -2.45
C LEU A 50 10.72 0.63 -2.28
N ALA A 51 11.30 0.12 -3.36
CA ALA A 51 12.50 -0.72 -3.33
C ALA A 51 13.78 0.03 -2.91
N SER A 52 13.81 1.36 -3.08
CA SER A 52 14.95 2.19 -2.64
C SER A 52 14.95 2.50 -1.13
N LEU A 53 13.82 2.23 -0.45
CA LEU A 53 13.64 2.53 0.96
C LEU A 53 14.10 1.38 1.85
N GLN A 54 14.66 1.74 3.02
CA GLN A 54 14.85 0.79 4.12
C GLN A 54 13.49 0.36 4.69
N PRO A 55 13.35 -0.85 5.26
CA PRO A 55 12.08 -1.35 5.78
C PRO A 55 11.36 -0.39 6.74
N ALA A 56 12.10 0.28 7.63
CA ALA A 56 11.53 1.28 8.54
C ALA A 56 10.96 2.51 7.82
N ALA A 57 11.58 2.93 6.72
CA ALA A 57 11.09 4.05 5.92
C ALA A 57 9.84 3.66 5.12
N VAL A 58 9.76 2.41 4.65
CA VAL A 58 8.53 1.88 4.03
C VAL A 58 7.37 1.91 5.03
N ASP A 59 7.59 1.49 6.28
CA ASP A 59 6.56 1.54 7.33
C ASP A 59 6.05 2.97 7.58
N VAL A 60 6.95 3.96 7.64
CA VAL A 60 6.56 5.37 7.78
C VAL A 60 5.74 5.86 6.59
N GLU A 61 6.18 5.56 5.37
CA GLU A 61 5.47 5.96 4.15
C GLU A 61 4.07 5.35 4.10
N VAL A 62 3.92 4.07 4.45
CA VAL A 62 2.61 3.39 4.47
C VAL A 62 1.72 3.94 5.57
N ARG A 63 2.19 4.12 6.81
CA ARG A 63 1.39 4.66 7.93
C ARG A 63 0.90 6.08 7.73
N SER A 64 1.56 6.84 6.85
CA SER A 64 1.17 8.21 6.53
C SER A 64 0.07 8.33 5.47
N LEU A 65 -0.35 7.21 4.86
CA LEU A 65 -1.32 7.22 3.76
C LEU A 65 -2.73 7.64 4.21
N CYS A 66 -3.12 7.21 5.41
CA CYS A 66 -4.44 7.46 5.96
C CYS A 66 -4.36 7.59 7.48
N LEU A 67 -5.09 8.57 8.04
CA LEU A 67 -5.13 8.77 9.49
C LEU A 67 -6.16 7.86 10.17
N ASN A 68 -7.35 7.75 9.59
CA ASN A 68 -8.45 6.93 10.08
C ASN A 68 -9.54 6.81 9.00
N LYS A 69 -10.64 6.09 9.31
CA LYS A 69 -11.78 5.91 8.39
C LYS A 69 -12.50 7.21 7.99
N ASP A 70 -12.35 8.27 8.78
CA ASP A 70 -13.00 9.56 8.54
C ASP A 70 -12.12 10.52 7.69
N ASP A 71 -10.86 10.14 7.43
CA ASP A 71 -9.95 10.83 6.51
C ASP A 71 -10.27 10.44 5.06
N GLU A 72 -11.26 11.10 4.46
CA GLU A 72 -11.70 10.78 3.09
C GLU A 72 -10.57 10.80 2.05
N ASP A 73 -9.65 11.77 2.17
CA ASP A 73 -8.48 11.86 1.30
C ASP A 73 -7.56 10.64 1.50
N GLY A 74 -7.32 10.25 2.75
CA GLY A 74 -6.54 9.07 3.10
C GLY A 74 -7.19 7.77 2.64
N VAL A 75 -8.51 7.66 2.77
CA VAL A 75 -9.27 6.50 2.26
C VAL A 75 -9.16 6.42 0.74
N ARG A 76 -9.21 7.54 0.01
CA ARG A 76 -8.94 7.57 -1.44
C ARG A 76 -7.51 7.11 -1.76
N LEU A 77 -6.52 7.52 -0.97
CA LEU A 77 -5.14 7.06 -1.12
C LEU A 77 -4.99 5.55 -0.89
N LEU A 78 -5.68 4.99 0.11
CA LEU A 78 -5.71 3.55 0.35
C LEU A 78 -6.34 2.81 -0.83
N GLN A 79 -7.41 3.34 -1.41
CA GLN A 79 -8.01 2.76 -2.61
C GLN A 79 -6.99 2.71 -3.76
N HIS A 80 -6.26 3.79 -3.98
CA HIS A 80 -5.22 3.86 -5.01
C HIS A 80 -4.05 2.92 -4.73
N ALA A 81 -3.62 2.81 -3.47
CA ALA A 81 -2.58 1.87 -3.07
C ALA A 81 -3.02 0.41 -3.33
N LEU A 82 -4.25 0.04 -2.97
CA LEU A 82 -4.80 -1.30 -3.25
C LEU A 82 -4.86 -1.59 -4.75
N LEU A 83 -5.28 -0.62 -5.57
CA LEU A 83 -5.28 -0.79 -7.03
C LEU A 83 -3.85 -0.95 -7.59
N TYR A 84 -2.88 -0.23 -7.04
CA TYR A 84 -1.46 -0.37 -7.37
C TYR A 84 -0.96 -1.79 -7.04
N PHE A 85 -1.23 -2.29 -5.84
CA PHE A 85 -0.83 -3.65 -5.46
C PHE A 85 -1.52 -4.71 -6.33
N ALA A 86 -2.82 -4.55 -6.64
CA ALA A 86 -3.52 -5.46 -7.54
C ALA A 86 -2.90 -5.48 -8.96
N HIS A 87 -2.40 -4.33 -9.43
CA HIS A 87 -1.70 -4.23 -10.71
C HIS A 87 -0.34 -4.94 -10.67
N GLU A 88 0.50 -4.65 -9.67
CA GLU A 88 1.82 -5.27 -9.55
C GLU A 88 1.77 -6.78 -9.31
N LEU A 89 0.76 -7.26 -8.56
CA LEU A 89 0.51 -8.69 -8.38
C LEU A 89 0.23 -9.36 -9.73
N ARG A 90 -0.73 -8.85 -10.52
CA ARG A 90 -1.03 -9.40 -11.86
C ARG A 90 0.17 -9.36 -12.80
N ALA A 91 1.04 -8.37 -12.67
CA ALA A 91 2.25 -8.29 -13.46
C ALA A 91 3.30 -9.36 -13.08
N GLY A 92 3.17 -9.99 -11.92
CA GLY A 92 4.09 -11.04 -11.44
C GLY A 92 5.50 -10.55 -11.17
N ARG A 93 5.71 -9.23 -11.04
CA ARG A 93 7.03 -8.63 -10.82
C ARG A 93 7.28 -8.46 -9.32
N ARG A 94 8.48 -8.83 -8.86
CA ARG A 94 8.92 -8.66 -7.46
C ARG A 94 7.86 -9.15 -6.45
N PHE A 95 7.26 -10.31 -6.73
CA PHE A 95 6.08 -10.82 -6.03
C PHE A 95 6.24 -10.81 -4.51
N ASP A 96 7.37 -11.30 -3.98
CA ASP A 96 7.64 -11.35 -2.54
C ASP A 96 7.63 -9.95 -1.89
N LEU A 97 8.23 -8.96 -2.56
CA LEU A 97 8.27 -7.58 -2.07
C LEU A 97 6.88 -6.95 -2.10
N THR A 98 6.16 -7.12 -3.22
CA THR A 98 4.80 -6.61 -3.40
C THR A 98 3.84 -7.22 -2.36
N GLN A 99 3.96 -8.53 -2.10
CA GLN A 99 3.17 -9.23 -1.08
C GLN A 99 3.49 -8.73 0.33
N ALA A 100 4.78 -8.60 0.69
CA ALA A 100 5.19 -8.11 2.00
C ALA A 100 4.68 -6.68 2.27
N GLN A 101 4.74 -5.81 1.26
CA GLN A 101 4.24 -4.43 1.36
C GLN A 101 2.71 -4.36 1.43
N LEU A 102 2.01 -5.20 0.66
CA LEU A 102 0.54 -5.30 0.75
C LEU A 102 0.11 -5.84 2.13
N GLN A 103 0.80 -6.86 2.65
CA GLN A 103 0.53 -7.39 3.98
C GLN A 103 0.72 -6.33 5.06
N LEU A 104 1.81 -5.54 4.99
CA LEU A 104 2.05 -4.42 5.89
C LEU A 104 0.91 -3.40 5.84
N LEU A 105 0.47 -3.00 4.64
CA LEU A 105 -0.64 -2.07 4.47
C LEU A 105 -1.93 -2.60 5.11
N LEU A 106 -2.26 -3.87 4.85
CA LEU A 106 -3.47 -4.49 5.41
C LEU A 106 -3.37 -4.65 6.93
N GLN A 107 -2.19 -4.95 7.47
CA GLN A 107 -1.99 -5.03 8.92
C GLN A 107 -2.20 -3.67 9.61
N ILE A 108 -1.80 -2.58 8.96
CA ILE A 108 -1.99 -1.22 9.49
C ILE A 108 -3.45 -0.77 9.34
N TYR A 109 -4.10 -1.08 8.22
CA TYR A 109 -5.38 -0.50 7.83
C TYR A 109 -6.57 -1.48 7.76
N GLN A 110 -6.46 -2.69 8.31
CA GLN A 110 -7.52 -3.70 8.29
C GLN A 110 -8.88 -3.15 8.73
N ASP A 111 -8.91 -2.40 9.83
CA ASP A 111 -10.16 -1.84 10.38
C ASP A 111 -10.80 -0.83 9.44
N VAL A 112 -9.97 -0.01 8.77
CA VAL A 112 -10.41 0.98 7.78
C VAL A 112 -10.92 0.27 6.52
N VAL A 113 -10.19 -0.73 6.04
CA VAL A 113 -10.58 -1.52 4.85
C VAL A 113 -11.92 -2.23 5.08
N VAL A 114 -12.10 -2.86 6.24
CA VAL A 114 -13.35 -3.53 6.60
C VAL A 114 -14.50 -2.54 6.79
N SER A 115 -14.24 -1.39 7.41
CA SER A 115 -15.28 -0.40 7.73
C SER A 115 -15.71 0.46 6.53
N CYS A 116 -14.90 0.56 5.48
CA CYS A 116 -15.16 1.42 4.32
C CYS A 116 -15.59 0.60 3.09
N PRO A 117 -16.89 0.60 2.72
CA PRO A 117 -17.40 -0.17 1.58
C PRO A 117 -16.70 0.19 0.26
N GLN A 118 -16.28 1.44 0.06
CA GLN A 118 -15.59 1.86 -1.17
C GLN A 118 -14.24 1.17 -1.41
N LEU A 119 -13.61 0.60 -0.38
CA LEU A 119 -12.33 -0.11 -0.49
C LEU A 119 -12.51 -1.58 -0.91
N GLN A 120 -13.71 -2.14 -0.73
CA GLN A 120 -14.00 -3.55 -0.97
C GLN A 120 -13.74 -4.01 -2.42
N PRO A 121 -14.09 -3.23 -3.47
CA PRO A 121 -13.77 -3.63 -4.84
C PRO A 121 -12.26 -3.72 -5.10
N ALA A 122 -11.47 -2.79 -4.54
CA ALA A 122 -10.02 -2.76 -4.70
C ALA A 122 -9.33 -3.88 -3.90
N ALA A 123 -9.80 -4.15 -2.68
CA ALA A 123 -9.34 -5.29 -1.88
C ALA A 123 -9.67 -6.64 -2.56
N ALA A 124 -10.87 -6.77 -3.13
CA ALA A 124 -11.25 -7.95 -3.91
C ALA A 124 -10.39 -8.13 -5.17
N ALA A 125 -9.97 -7.03 -5.80
CA ALA A 125 -9.06 -7.06 -6.94
C ALA A 125 -7.66 -7.57 -6.56
N CYS A 126 -7.16 -7.22 -5.37
CA CYS A 126 -5.93 -7.78 -4.81
C CYS A 126 -6.06 -9.28 -4.58
N ARG A 127 -7.11 -9.71 -3.87
CA ARG A 127 -7.36 -11.14 -3.59
C ARG A 127 -7.39 -12.00 -4.86
N ARG A 128 -8.13 -11.57 -5.89
CA ARG A 128 -8.17 -12.30 -7.18
C ARG A 128 -6.79 -12.41 -7.84
N ALA A 129 -5.95 -11.38 -7.72
CA ALA A 129 -4.60 -11.43 -8.27
C ALA A 129 -3.73 -12.44 -7.48
N GLN A 130 -3.81 -12.43 -6.15
CA GLN A 130 -3.09 -13.38 -5.29
C GLN A 130 -3.50 -14.83 -5.52
N GLU A 131 -4.80 -15.12 -5.65
CA GLU A 131 -5.33 -16.47 -5.90
C GLU A 131 -4.84 -17.04 -7.25
N GLY A 132 -4.83 -16.20 -8.29
CA GLY A 132 -4.32 -16.59 -9.62
C GLY A 132 -2.84 -16.94 -9.59
N ASP A 133 -2.03 -16.14 -8.89
CA ASP A 133 -0.57 -16.38 -8.78
C ASP A 133 -0.23 -17.57 -7.87
N ALA A 134 -0.96 -17.76 -6.78
CA ALA A 134 -0.77 -18.90 -5.88
C ALA A 134 -1.03 -20.24 -6.58
N LEU A 135 -2.09 -20.33 -7.39
CA LEU A 135 -2.38 -21.51 -8.21
C LEU A 135 -1.31 -21.76 -9.27
N ARG A 136 -0.79 -20.69 -9.88
CA ARG A 136 0.27 -20.79 -10.89
C ARG A 136 1.59 -21.29 -10.28
N LEU A 137 2.00 -20.74 -9.14
CA LEU A 137 3.20 -21.16 -8.42
C LEU A 137 3.10 -22.61 -7.93
N SER A 138 1.96 -23.00 -7.35
CA SER A 138 1.69 -24.39 -6.96
C SER A 138 1.84 -25.32 -8.17
N SER A 139 1.20 -25.00 -9.29
CA SER A 139 1.24 -25.84 -10.48
C SER A 139 2.65 -26.01 -11.04
N MET A 140 3.49 -24.97 -10.99
CA MET A 140 4.89 -25.07 -11.42
C MET A 140 5.74 -25.91 -10.47
N LEU A 141 5.53 -25.77 -9.15
CA LEU A 141 6.21 -26.59 -8.14
C LEU A 141 5.81 -28.06 -8.24
N ASP A 142 4.52 -28.34 -8.45
CA ASP A 142 4.00 -29.70 -8.64
C ASP A 142 4.61 -30.37 -9.89
N GLN A 143 4.72 -29.62 -10.99
CA GLN A 143 5.39 -30.10 -12.21
C GLN A 143 6.87 -30.38 -11.98
N GLY A 144 7.58 -29.49 -11.29
CA GLY A 144 8.99 -29.66 -10.95
C GLY A 144 9.24 -30.85 -10.01
N LEU A 145 8.41 -31.00 -8.97
CA LEU A 145 8.47 -32.13 -8.04
C LEU A 145 8.16 -33.46 -8.74
N CYS A 146 7.17 -33.50 -9.63
CA CYS A 146 6.85 -34.68 -10.43
C CYS A 146 8.03 -35.10 -11.31
N LEU A 147 8.67 -34.14 -11.99
CA LEU A 147 9.85 -34.36 -12.83
C LEU A 147 11.04 -34.91 -12.03
N VAL A 148 11.35 -34.29 -10.90
CA VAL A 148 12.44 -34.74 -10.03
C VAL A 148 12.17 -36.13 -9.45
N ALA A 149 10.92 -36.43 -9.08
CA ALA A 149 10.53 -37.75 -8.62
C ALA A 149 10.65 -38.82 -9.72
N THR A 150 10.42 -38.47 -10.99
CA THR A 150 10.63 -39.40 -12.11
C THR A 150 12.11 -39.63 -12.41
N PHE A 151 12.95 -38.61 -12.25
CA PHE A 151 14.39 -38.70 -12.52
C PHE A 151 15.20 -39.31 -11.36
N LEU A 152 14.76 -39.18 -10.12
CA LEU A 152 15.40 -39.80 -8.94
C LEU A 152 14.78 -41.17 -8.57
N GLY A 153 13.70 -41.57 -9.25
CA GLY A 153 13.01 -42.84 -9.07
C GLY A 153 13.45 -43.96 -10.02
N GLN A 154 14.53 -43.75 -10.79
CA GLN A 154 15.25 -44.78 -11.55
C GLN A 154 16.65 -44.98 -10.97
#